data_AF-A0A5L4K6G2-F1
#
_entry.id   AF-A0A5L4K6G2-F1
#
_cell.length_a   1.000
_cell.length_b   1.000
_cell.length_c   1.000
_cell.angle_alpha   90.00
_cell.angle_beta   90.00
_cell.angle_gamma   90.00
#
_symmetry.space_group_name_H-M   'P 1'
#
loop_
_entity.id
_entity.type
_entity.pdbx_description
1 polymer ?
#
loop_
_entity_poly.entity_id
_entity_poly.type
_entity_poly.pdbx_seq_one_letter_code
_entity_poly.pdbx_strand_id
1 'polypeptide(L)'
;MNNAKDLEIFELCEKLAELLGDKEAIADLRTLEKRHPEMFVDKKQVSNLIQIVTKEPELIIKNPRPKNEKDFIAGKKLNEEKMGEVGIRKDGNINKIFHANEKRLKNLELMAKKEVIVDGRDAHTPYTQAQSLDGRLVQENISSATNKIISQENKSKAYFQEKLKNFNHIASKNKELEK
;
A
#
# COMPACT_ATOMS: atom_id res chain seq x y z
N MET A 1 11.19 18.93 -22.45
CA MET A 1 11.53 17.50 -22.25
C MET A 1 10.24 16.70 -22.05
N ASN A 2 9.98 15.70 -22.89
CA ASN A 2 8.81 14.83 -22.75
C ASN A 2 8.89 14.05 -21.43
N ASN A 3 8.15 14.51 -20.42
CA ASN A 3 7.89 13.80 -19.17
C ASN A 3 6.90 12.65 -19.42
N ALA A 4 7.24 11.76 -20.35
CA ALA A 4 6.54 10.50 -20.52
C ALA A 4 6.58 9.76 -19.17
N LYS A 5 5.39 9.56 -18.59
CA LYS A 5 5.21 8.75 -17.39
C LYS A 5 5.43 7.29 -17.75
N ASP A 6 5.93 6.52 -16.80
CA ASP A 6 6.09 5.08 -16.97
C ASP A 6 5.18 4.39 -15.96
N LEU A 7 3.95 4.12 -16.39
CA LEU A 7 2.87 3.70 -15.49
C LEU A 7 2.73 2.19 -15.49
N GLU A 8 2.79 1.60 -14.29
CA GLU A 8 2.59 0.17 -14.07
C GLU A 8 1.51 -0.05 -12.99
N ILE A 9 0.71 -1.10 -13.16
CA ILE A 9 -0.32 -1.51 -12.20
C ILE A 9 0.19 -2.68 -11.38
N PHE A 10 0.06 -2.56 -10.06
CA PHE A 10 0.47 -3.56 -9.09
C PHE A 10 -0.75 -4.13 -8.39
N GLU A 11 -0.76 -5.45 -8.24
CA GLU A 11 -1.70 -6.13 -7.36
C GLU A 11 -1.28 -5.94 -5.90
N LEU A 12 -2.28 -5.67 -5.06
CA LEU A 12 -2.16 -5.49 -3.63
C LEU A 12 -2.63 -6.76 -2.92
N CYS A 13 -2.00 -7.10 -1.80
CA CYS A 13 -2.49 -8.14 -0.92
C CYS A 13 -3.89 -7.80 -0.36
N GLU A 14 -4.60 -8.79 0.15
CA GLU A 14 -5.97 -8.64 0.67
C GLU A 14 -6.05 -7.57 1.76
N LYS A 15 -5.09 -7.55 2.69
CA LYS A 15 -5.00 -6.55 3.76
C LYS A 15 -4.93 -5.11 3.23
N LEU A 16 -4.09 -4.86 2.22
CA LEU A 16 -4.00 -3.54 1.58
C LEU A 16 -5.27 -3.22 0.79
N ALA A 17 -5.84 -4.22 0.13
CA ALA A 17 -7.05 -4.06 -0.66
C ALA A 17 -8.27 -3.72 0.21
N GLU A 18 -8.40 -4.28 1.41
CA GLU A 18 -9.46 -3.95 2.37
C GLU A 18 -9.35 -2.51 2.85
N LEU A 19 -8.14 -2.07 3.22
CA LEU A 19 -7.88 -0.70 3.69
C LEU A 19 -8.15 0.35 2.61
N LEU A 20 -7.76 0.06 1.36
CA LEU A 20 -7.87 0.99 0.24
C LEU A 20 -9.22 0.85 -0.51
N GLY A 21 -9.86 -0.31 -0.43
CA GLY A 21 -11.10 -0.67 -1.11
C GLY A 21 -10.92 -1.04 -2.58
N ASP A 22 -9.71 -1.41 -3.02
CA ASP A 22 -9.40 -1.89 -4.37
C ASP A 22 -8.10 -2.71 -4.32
N LYS A 23 -8.03 -3.82 -5.07
CA LYS A 23 -6.91 -4.76 -5.12
C LYS A 23 -5.74 -4.30 -5.98
N GLU A 24 -5.83 -3.11 -6.58
CA GLU A 24 -4.80 -2.59 -7.46
C GLU A 24 -4.32 -1.21 -7.06
N ALA A 25 -3.04 -0.95 -7.29
CA ALA A 25 -2.47 0.39 -7.26
C ALA A 25 -1.64 0.69 -8.51
N ILE A 26 -1.59 1.96 -8.89
CA ILE A 26 -0.82 2.45 -10.04
C ILE A 26 0.42 3.18 -9.54
N ALA A 27 1.58 2.88 -10.12
CA ALA A 27 2.83 3.59 -9.86
C ALA A 27 3.35 4.28 -11.12
N ASP A 28 3.95 5.46 -10.96
CA ASP A 28 4.78 6.07 -12.00
C ASP A 28 6.24 5.77 -11.70
N LEU A 29 6.76 4.69 -12.28
CA LEU A 29 8.09 4.16 -11.99
C LEU A 29 9.18 5.19 -12.28
N ARG A 30 9.01 5.98 -13.35
CA ARG A 30 9.98 7.03 -13.71
C ARG A 30 10.03 8.12 -12.65
N THR A 31 8.87 8.49 -12.09
CA THR A 31 8.83 9.47 -11.00
C THR A 31 9.42 8.91 -9.70
N LEU A 32 9.19 7.63 -9.41
CA LEU A 32 9.74 6.98 -8.21
C LEU A 32 11.26 6.78 -8.30
N GLU A 33 11.76 6.31 -9.44
CA GLU A 33 13.19 6.20 -9.76
C GLU A 33 13.91 7.53 -9.57
N LYS A 34 13.38 8.61 -10.17
CA LYS A 34 13.98 9.96 -10.09
C LYS A 34 14.03 10.55 -8.67
N ARG A 35 13.22 10.05 -7.73
CA ARG A 35 13.25 10.53 -6.34
C ARG A 35 14.39 9.92 -5.54
N HIS A 36 14.86 8.74 -5.95
CA HIS A 36 15.93 8.01 -5.30
C HIS A 36 16.97 7.51 -6.33
N PRO A 37 17.60 8.41 -7.11
CA PRO A 37 18.61 8.03 -8.11
C PRO A 37 19.87 7.41 -7.47
N GLU A 38 20.09 7.65 -6.18
CA GLU A 38 21.15 7.02 -5.39
C GLU A 38 20.92 5.53 -5.12
N MET A 39 19.68 5.07 -5.28
CA MET A 39 19.25 3.76 -4.78
C MET A 39 18.82 2.82 -5.89
N PHE A 40 18.08 3.34 -6.86
CA PHE A 40 17.59 2.56 -7.98
C PHE A 40 18.47 2.83 -9.21
N VAL A 41 19.10 1.78 -9.70
CA VAL A 41 19.86 1.81 -10.96
C VAL A 41 18.91 1.96 -12.15
N ASP A 42 17.72 1.37 -12.04
CA ASP A 42 16.69 1.43 -13.06
C ASP A 42 15.28 1.27 -12.47
N LYS A 43 14.27 1.47 -13.34
CA LYS A 43 12.86 1.27 -13.01
C LYS A 43 12.48 -0.17 -12.67
N LYS A 44 13.26 -1.15 -13.13
CA LYS A 44 12.99 -2.57 -12.85
C LYS A 44 13.23 -2.86 -11.37
N GLN A 45 14.25 -2.25 -10.77
CA GLN A 45 14.47 -2.34 -9.33
C GLN A 45 13.31 -1.72 -8.53
N VAL A 46 12.79 -0.58 -8.96
CA VAL A 46 11.59 0.05 -8.36
C VAL A 46 10.38 -0.88 -8.44
N SER A 47 10.10 -1.43 -9.63
CA SER A 47 8.97 -2.34 -9.85
C SER A 47 9.08 -3.59 -8.99
N ASN A 48 10.26 -4.20 -8.93
CA ASN A 48 10.52 -5.38 -8.10
C ASN A 48 10.30 -5.09 -6.61
N LEU A 49 10.83 -3.97 -6.10
CA LEU A 49 10.64 -3.57 -4.71
C LEU A 49 9.16 -3.40 -4.38
N ILE A 50 8.41 -2.69 -5.23
CA ILE A 50 6.98 -2.49 -5.04
C ILE A 50 6.27 -3.84 -5.00
N GLN A 51 6.53 -4.71 -5.98
CA GLN A 51 5.89 -6.01 -6.07
C GLN A 51 6.15 -6.87 -4.83
N ILE A 52 7.38 -6.89 -4.31
CA ILE A 52 7.74 -7.64 -3.11
C ILE A 52 6.98 -7.12 -1.89
N VAL A 53 6.92 -5.79 -1.71
CA VAL A 53 6.29 -5.17 -0.53
C VAL A 53 4.75 -5.23 -0.61
N THR A 54 4.14 -5.02 -1.78
CA THR A 54 2.67 -4.98 -1.90
C THR A 54 2.01 -6.35 -1.87
N LYS A 55 2.73 -7.41 -2.27
CA LYS A 55 2.21 -8.79 -2.25
C LYS A 55 2.10 -9.36 -0.84
N GLU A 56 3.06 -9.04 0.03
CA GLU A 56 3.10 -9.62 1.37
C GLU A 56 3.85 -8.68 2.33
N PRO A 57 3.26 -7.53 2.69
CA PRO A 57 3.87 -6.64 3.66
C PRO A 57 3.92 -7.29 5.04
N GLU A 58 5.02 -7.09 5.75
CA GLU A 58 5.14 -7.49 7.17
C GLU A 58 4.41 -6.52 8.09
N LEU A 59 4.35 -5.25 7.70
CA LEU A 59 3.72 -4.21 8.49
C LEU A 59 2.99 -3.22 7.60
N ILE A 60 1.80 -2.79 8.02
CA ILE A 60 1.08 -1.68 7.42
C ILE A 60 0.74 -0.67 8.53
N ILE A 61 1.15 0.59 8.32
CA ILE A 61 0.89 1.69 9.25
C ILE A 61 0.13 2.82 8.54
N LYS A 62 -0.58 3.65 9.32
CA LYS A 62 -1.03 4.95 8.81
C LYS A 62 0.18 5.79 8.45
N ASN A 63 0.11 6.52 7.34
CA ASN A 63 1.13 7.50 7.02
C ASN A 63 1.16 8.57 8.14
N PRO A 64 2.31 8.84 8.79
CA PRO A 64 2.39 9.85 9.86
C PRO A 64 2.04 11.27 9.41
N ARG A 65 2.12 11.54 8.10
CA ARG A 65 1.70 12.80 7.49
C ARG A 65 0.70 12.49 6.37
N PRO A 66 -0.51 12.04 6.72
CA PRO A 66 -1.47 11.56 5.74
C PRO A 66 -2.05 12.76 4.97
N LYS A 67 -2.25 12.62 3.64
CA LYS A 67 -3.06 13.60 2.90
C LYS A 67 -4.57 13.30 2.97
N ASN A 68 -4.93 12.07 3.29
CA ASN A 68 -6.31 11.64 3.52
C ASN A 68 -6.32 10.38 4.39
N GLU A 69 -7.51 9.91 4.77
CA GLU A 69 -7.69 8.74 5.65
C GLU A 69 -7.14 7.44 5.06
N LYS A 70 -7.06 7.33 3.74
CA LYS A 70 -6.61 6.14 3.00
C LYS A 70 -5.20 6.33 2.49
N ASP A 71 -4.30 6.63 3.42
CA ASP A 71 -2.89 6.92 3.17
C ASP A 71 -2.02 6.07 4.12
N PHE A 72 -1.37 5.06 3.54
CA PHE A 72 -0.70 4.00 4.29
C PHE A 72 0.74 3.82 3.83
N ILE A 73 1.56 3.30 4.73
CA ILE A 73 2.93 2.87 4.44
C ILE A 73 3.03 1.39 4.76
N ALA A 74 3.43 0.62 3.75
CA ALA A 74 3.72 -0.80 3.84
C ALA A 74 5.24 -1.00 3.99
N GLY A 75 5.64 -1.89 4.89
CA GLY A 75 7.03 -2.28 5.12
C GLY A 75 7.21 -3.79 5.01
N LYS A 76 8.32 -4.24 4.44
CA LYS A 76 8.72 -5.66 4.40
C LYS A 76 10.23 -5.80 4.54
N LYS A 77 10.71 -6.82 5.26
CA LYS A 77 12.13 -7.18 5.26
C LYS A 77 12.52 -7.67 3.86
N LEU A 78 13.68 -7.22 3.36
CA LEU A 78 14.24 -7.70 2.09
C LEU A 78 15.37 -8.69 2.34
N ASN A 79 16.20 -8.39 3.33
CA ASN A 79 17.29 -9.24 3.80
C ASN A 79 17.64 -8.87 5.26
N GLU A 80 18.73 -9.38 5.80
CA GLU A 80 19.15 -9.13 7.19
C GLU A 80 19.54 -7.67 7.47
N GLU A 81 19.84 -6.88 6.45
CA GLU A 81 20.29 -5.49 6.59
C GLU A 81 19.26 -4.46 6.11
N LYS A 82 18.35 -4.85 5.21
CA LYS A 82 17.49 -3.96 4.43
C LYS A 82 16.01 -4.32 4.53
N MET A 83 15.18 -3.30 4.44
CA MET A 83 13.73 -3.38 4.33
C MET A 83 13.24 -2.50 3.17
N GLY A 84 12.12 -2.88 2.56
CA GLY A 84 11.41 -2.12 1.54
C GLY A 84 10.24 -1.37 2.14
N GLU A 85 10.13 -0.08 1.83
CA GLU A 85 9.06 0.82 2.26
C GLU A 85 8.29 1.30 1.03
N VAL A 86 6.97 1.11 1.02
CA VAL A 86 6.09 1.56 -0.06
C VAL A 86 4.93 2.37 0.51
N GLY A 87 4.77 3.60 0.01
CA GLY A 87 3.65 4.48 0.37
C GLY A 87 2.54 4.37 -0.66
N ILE A 88 1.33 4.04 -0.19
CA ILE A 88 0.14 3.85 -1.02
C ILE A 88 -0.97 4.75 -0.50
N ARG A 89 -1.57 5.52 -1.40
CA ARG A 89 -2.66 6.44 -1.07
C ARG A 89 -3.82 6.26 -2.04
N LYS A 90 -5.05 6.30 -1.54
CA LYS A 90 -6.22 6.46 -2.38
C LYS A 90 -6.37 7.92 -2.83
N ASP A 91 -6.34 8.15 -4.13
CA ASP A 91 -6.54 9.46 -4.74
C ASP A 91 -7.79 9.37 -5.64
N GLY A 92 -8.92 9.88 -5.17
CA GLY A 92 -10.22 9.63 -5.80
C GLY A 92 -10.55 8.13 -5.88
N ASN A 93 -10.72 7.61 -7.09
CA ASN A 93 -11.09 6.21 -7.34
C ASN A 93 -9.89 5.30 -7.63
N ILE A 94 -8.66 5.80 -7.52
CA ILE A 94 -7.46 5.01 -7.79
C ILE A 94 -6.59 4.91 -6.53
N ASN A 95 -5.95 3.76 -6.33
CA ASN A 95 -4.83 3.68 -5.40
C ASN A 95 -3.56 4.04 -6.16
N LYS A 96 -2.76 4.92 -5.57
CA LYS A 96 -1.52 5.44 -6.14
C LYS A 96 -0.37 5.08 -5.22
N ILE A 97 0.64 4.43 -5.80
CA ILE A 97 1.94 4.29 -5.15
C ILE A 97 2.69 5.60 -5.35
N PHE A 98 2.94 6.29 -4.24
CA PHE A 98 3.59 7.60 -4.24
C PHE A 98 4.96 7.57 -3.56
N HIS A 99 5.38 6.46 -2.99
CA HIS A 99 6.71 6.30 -2.40
C HIS A 99 7.17 4.85 -2.55
N ALA A 100 8.44 4.65 -2.86
CA ALA A 100 9.11 3.35 -2.89
C ALA A 100 10.57 3.59 -2.53
N ASN A 101 11.08 2.89 -1.52
CA ASN A 101 12.42 3.12 -0.98
C ASN A 101 12.95 1.89 -0.25
N GLU A 102 14.27 1.71 -0.23
CA GLU A 102 14.95 0.73 0.62
C GLU A 102 15.60 1.42 1.81
N LYS A 103 15.34 0.90 3.01
CA LYS A 103 15.91 1.42 4.26
C LYS A 103 16.65 0.33 4.99
N ARG A 104 17.44 0.72 5.99
CA ARG A 104 18.05 -0.25 6.92
C ARG A 104 16.95 -1.00 7.69
N LEU A 105 17.13 -2.29 7.96
CA LEU A 105 16.15 -3.16 8.61
C LEU A 105 15.62 -2.59 9.94
N LYS A 106 16.47 -1.91 10.73
CA LYS A 106 16.05 -1.21 11.96
C LYS A 106 14.84 -0.27 11.79
N ASN A 107 14.62 0.26 10.58
CA ASN A 107 13.48 1.12 10.32
C ASN A 107 12.15 0.37 10.36
N LEU A 108 12.14 -0.94 10.11
CA LEU A 108 10.96 -1.78 10.22
C LEU A 108 10.51 -1.88 11.68
N GLU A 109 11.44 -2.08 12.61
CA GLU A 109 11.15 -2.04 14.05
C GLU A 109 10.65 -0.65 14.50
N LEU A 110 11.24 0.43 13.96
CA LEU A 110 10.78 1.78 14.23
C LEU A 110 9.37 2.04 13.68
N MET A 111 9.00 1.41 12.56
CA MET A 111 7.64 1.47 12.04
C MET A 111 6.65 0.68 12.93
N ALA A 112 7.07 -0.47 13.46
CA ALA A 112 6.23 -1.29 14.34
C ALA A 112 5.89 -0.60 15.67
N LYS A 113 6.66 0.42 16.07
CA LYS A 113 6.37 1.27 17.25
C LYS A 113 5.32 2.36 16.99
N LYS A 114 4.91 2.58 15.74
CA LYS A 114 3.85 3.53 15.38
C LYS A 114 2.49 2.86 15.51
N GLU A 115 1.39 3.59 15.30
CA GLU A 115 0.07 2.96 15.19
C GLU A 115 0.06 1.96 14.02
N VAL A 116 0.22 0.68 14.37
CA VAL A 116 0.18 -0.44 13.45
C VAL A 116 -1.27 -0.79 13.19
N ILE A 117 -1.66 -0.79 11.91
CA ILE A 117 -3.00 -1.22 11.50
C ILE A 117 -3.01 -2.74 11.31
N VAL A 118 -1.91 -3.28 10.79
CA VAL A 118 -1.74 -4.72 10.59
C VAL A 118 -0.27 -5.11 10.86
N ASP A 119 -0.06 -6.00 11.83
CA ASP A 119 1.20 -6.74 12.02
C ASP A 119 1.06 -8.10 11.32
N GLY A 120 2.12 -8.54 10.64
CA GLY A 120 2.25 -9.90 10.09
C GLY A 120 2.44 -10.97 11.17
N ARG A 121 2.58 -10.57 12.44
CA ARG A 121 2.63 -11.46 13.59
C ARG A 121 1.30 -11.43 14.34
N ASP A 122 0.73 -12.61 14.55
CA ASP A 122 -0.31 -12.81 15.55
C ASP A 122 0.31 -12.55 16.93
N ALA A 123 0.18 -11.32 17.40
CA ALA A 123 0.66 -10.89 18.70
C ALA A 123 -0.49 -10.15 19.39
N HIS A 124 -1.40 -10.93 19.97
CA HIS A 124 -2.15 -10.47 21.13
C HIS A 124 -1.17 -9.93 22.17
N THR A 125 -1.13 -8.61 22.35
CA THR A 125 -0.98 -7.94 23.64
C THR A 125 -1.24 -6.45 23.45
N PRO A 126 -2.50 -5.98 23.57
CA PRO A 126 -2.69 -4.59 23.94
C PRO A 126 -2.18 -4.44 25.38
N TYR A 127 -1.21 -3.56 25.58
CA TYR A 127 -0.84 -3.06 26.89
C TYR A 127 -2.06 -2.30 27.46
N THR A 128 -2.86 -3.00 28.25
CA THR A 128 -4.05 -2.45 28.91
C THR A 128 -3.62 -1.61 30.11
N GLN A 129 -3.77 -0.29 30.01
CA GLN A 129 -3.93 0.57 31.17
C GLN A 129 -5.38 0.38 31.69
N ALA A 130 -5.50 0.11 32.99
CA ALA A 130 -6.70 -0.41 33.66
C ALA A 130 -7.94 0.50 33.57
N GLN A 131 -9.15 -0.10 33.50
CA GLN A 131 -10.12 -0.20 34.62
C GLN A 131 -11.49 -0.78 34.20
N SER A 132 -11.99 -1.68 35.08
CA SER A 132 -13.38 -2.03 35.43
C SER A 132 -14.38 -2.66 34.43
N LEU A 133 -14.73 -3.92 34.76
CA LEU A 133 -16.08 -4.48 34.99
C LEU A 133 -17.19 -4.23 33.95
N ASP A 134 -17.60 -5.27 33.22
CA ASP A 134 -18.87 -5.99 33.44
C ASP A 134 -18.96 -7.17 32.46
N GLY A 135 -19.30 -8.34 33.00
CA GLY A 135 -19.37 -9.58 32.26
C GLY A 135 -20.78 -9.86 31.79
N ARG A 136 -21.04 -9.69 30.50
CA ARG A 136 -22.08 -10.38 29.70
C ARG A 136 -22.05 -9.83 28.29
N LEU A 137 -22.01 -10.72 27.29
CA LEU A 137 -22.82 -10.74 26.06
C LEU A 137 -22.20 -11.81 25.13
N VAL A 138 -22.83 -12.98 25.04
CA VAL A 138 -23.75 -13.42 23.96
C VAL A 138 -22.99 -14.08 22.80
N GLN A 139 -23.10 -15.42 22.76
CA GLN A 139 -22.97 -16.23 21.55
C GLN A 139 -23.91 -15.69 20.49
N GLU A 140 -23.48 -15.53 19.23
CA GLU A 140 -24.32 -15.79 18.04
C GLU A 140 -23.48 -16.07 16.77
N ASN A 141 -23.74 -17.27 16.23
CA ASN A 141 -23.89 -17.63 14.81
C ASN A 141 -22.81 -17.25 13.79
N ILE A 142 -22.00 -18.25 13.48
CA ILE A 142 -21.15 -18.34 12.28
C ILE A 142 -22.06 -18.62 11.08
N SER A 143 -22.41 -17.58 10.30
CA SER A 143 -23.10 -17.77 9.03
C SER A 143 -22.11 -18.21 7.94
N SER A 144 -22.39 -19.36 7.34
CA SER A 144 -21.73 -19.94 6.17
C SER A 144 -21.68 -18.95 5.00
N ALA A 145 -20.48 -18.43 4.69
CA ALA A 145 -20.24 -17.66 3.48
C ALA A 145 -20.09 -18.63 2.30
N THR A 146 -21.02 -18.52 1.36
CA THR A 146 -21.00 -19.23 0.07
C THR A 146 -19.74 -18.85 -0.70
N ASN A 147 -18.93 -19.86 -1.06
CA ASN A 147 -17.77 -19.75 -1.93
C ASN A 147 -18.18 -19.26 -3.33
N LYS A 148 -18.40 -17.95 -3.51
CA LYS A 148 -18.27 -17.31 -4.82
C LYS A 148 -16.80 -17.00 -5.03
N ILE A 149 -16.09 -17.99 -5.58
CA ILE A 149 -14.77 -17.78 -6.18
C ILE A 149 -14.99 -16.80 -7.33
N ILE A 150 -14.70 -15.51 -7.10
CA ILE A 150 -14.64 -14.52 -8.16
C ILE A 150 -13.41 -14.89 -8.99
N SER A 151 -13.64 -15.54 -10.14
CA SER A 151 -12.61 -15.82 -11.12
C SER A 151 -11.90 -14.52 -11.49
N GLN A 152 -10.57 -14.45 -11.27
CA GLN A 152 -9.73 -13.39 -11.80
C GLN A 152 -9.63 -13.59 -13.32
N GLU A 153 -10.59 -13.05 -14.06
CA GLU A 153 -10.48 -12.94 -15.51
C GLU A 153 -9.24 -12.12 -15.88
N ASN A 154 -8.51 -12.58 -16.90
CA ASN A 154 -7.45 -11.83 -17.56
C ASN A 154 -7.97 -10.43 -17.89
N LYS A 155 -7.53 -9.43 -17.12
CA LYS A 155 -7.97 -8.04 -17.23
C LYS A 155 -7.74 -7.54 -18.66
N SER A 156 -8.79 -7.01 -19.27
CA SER A 156 -8.74 -6.58 -20.67
C SER A 156 -7.84 -5.34 -20.83
N LYS A 157 -7.26 -5.16 -22.02
CA LYS A 157 -6.50 -3.93 -22.36
C LYS A 157 -7.32 -2.66 -22.09
N ALA A 158 -8.66 -2.71 -22.27
CA ALA A 158 -9.54 -1.59 -22.00
C ALA A 158 -9.56 -1.20 -20.50
N TYR A 159 -9.60 -2.19 -19.60
CA TYR A 159 -9.53 -1.97 -18.14
C TYR A 159 -8.25 -1.22 -17.75
N PHE A 160 -7.11 -1.69 -18.24
CA PHE A 160 -5.82 -1.03 -18.01
C PHE A 160 -5.81 0.40 -18.54
N GLN A 161 -6.33 0.63 -19.75
CA GLN A 161 -6.39 1.97 -20.35
C GLN A 161 -7.29 2.92 -19.55
N GLU A 162 -8.41 2.44 -19.01
CA GLU A 162 -9.31 3.24 -18.18
C GLU A 162 -8.63 3.64 -16.85
N LYS A 163 -8.01 2.69 -16.15
CA LYS A 163 -7.21 2.95 -14.93
C LYS A 163 -6.13 4.01 -15.18
N LEU A 164 -5.40 3.90 -16.28
CA LEU A 164 -4.35 4.85 -16.66
C LEU A 164 -4.89 6.24 -17.01
N LYS A 165 -6.03 6.33 -17.70
CA LYS A 165 -6.70 7.61 -17.99
C LYS A 165 -7.09 8.32 -16.69
N ASN A 166 -7.70 7.59 -15.74
CA ASN A 166 -8.11 8.13 -14.45
C ASN A 166 -6.90 8.66 -13.65
N PHE A 167 -5.78 7.92 -13.66
CA PHE A 167 -4.53 8.37 -13.05
C PHE A 167 -4.00 9.67 -13.64
N ASN A 168 -4.00 9.78 -14.97
CA ASN A 168 -3.50 10.97 -15.63
C ASN A 168 -4.38 12.19 -15.38
N HIS A 169 -5.70 12.02 -15.37
CA HIS A 169 -6.65 13.09 -15.07
C HIS A 169 -6.43 13.66 -13.65
N ILE A 170 -6.29 12.80 -12.65
CA ILE A 170 -6.04 13.21 -11.26
C ILE A 170 -4.67 13.92 -11.12
N ALA A 171 -3.64 13.40 -11.77
CA ALA A 171 -2.32 14.02 -11.76
C ALA A 171 -2.30 15.43 -12.37
N SER A 172 -3.12 15.68 -13.40
CA SER A 172 -3.24 17.02 -14.00
C SER A 172 -4.00 17.98 -13.09
N LYS A 173 -5.08 17.53 -12.45
CA LYS A 173 -5.89 18.36 -11.55
C LYS A 173 -5.12 18.86 -10.32
N ASN A 174 -4.28 17.99 -9.75
CA ASN A 174 -3.39 18.38 -8.64
C ASN A 174 -2.33 19.42 -9.03
N LYS A 175 -1.98 19.54 -10.33
CA LYS A 175 -0.98 20.49 -10.83
C LYS A 175 -1.53 21.90 -11.03
N GLU A 176 -2.85 22.04 -11.18
CA GLU A 176 -3.53 23.34 -11.31
C GLU A 176 -3.82 23.99 -9.95
N LEU A 177 -3.90 23.19 -8.89
CA LEU A 177 -4.15 23.66 -7.51
C LEU A 177 -2.89 24.13 -6.76
N GLU A 178 -1.69 23.93 -7.33
CA GLU A 178 -0.41 24.38 -6.75
C GLU A 178 0.12 25.69 -7.40
N LYS A 179 -0.72 26.44 -8.13
CA LYS A 179 -0.44 27.80 -8.63
C LYS A 179 -1.21 28.84 -7.83
#